data_AF-I4B1T9-F1
#
_entry.id   AF-I4B1T9-F1
#
_cell.length_a   1.000
_cell.length_b   1.000
_cell.length_c   1.000
_cell.angle_alpha   90.00
_cell.angle_beta   90.00
_cell.angle_gamma   90.00
#
_symmetry.space_group_name_H-M   'P 1'
#
loop_
_entity.id
_entity.type
_entity.pdbx_description
1 polymer ?
#
loop_
_entity_poly.entity_id
_entity_poly.type
_entity_poly.pdbx_seq_one_letter_code
_entity_poly.pdbx_strand_id
1 'polypeptide(L)'
;MKHKLRLMCSVLAITTLTGQANAATLNDAANDVSAFFAKNPGKTVAVLAFKHGDAKAIAEVTGVQDRLTEQLVAAGKVTVIERDRIEQVLREHQIDQSGATAKTRIGELLQADYILTGSITPGKRKNLEVTARLVEIATSKIVLTARANVLRADVSEVITVQPRGNYLGEPLVQIAILIDTSSSMDGLIDQARTQIWKIVNTLAKGNREGRRPRIEVALYEYGNSNLPTEQNYIRQVLSFTSSLDKVSEKLFELKTNGGEEYCGAVIARALAELNWKKYDDVYRVVFIAGNEPFTQGPVDFRASVDAARQQGIFVNTIFCGSRQEGIATQWLTGAQLSQGDFHVINHDHMVQVVATPYDEEIQRLGAEYNSTVIPVGRAGAEEKDRMSVQDAKIAAAPAASGASIERAVAKNSEQYSESNEWDLTTIFSKKKSVTAVKREELPAELKGKSEKEIEAYAKQKSEKRSKIQARIDELSRRRNEYLSRESAKSAKGDDLGKATQASVKTQGKKLGFAF
;
A
#
# COMPACT_ATOMS: atom_id res chain seq x y z
N MET A 1 -30.66 18.73 -88.58
CA MET A 1 -31.77 19.70 -88.56
C MET A 1 -32.55 19.55 -87.26
N LYS A 2 -32.62 20.64 -86.49
CA LYS A 2 -33.72 21.10 -85.60
C LYS A 2 -34.31 20.13 -84.54
N HIS A 3 -34.09 20.54 -83.27
CA HIS A 3 -35.06 20.71 -82.15
C HIS A 3 -35.97 19.51 -81.76
N LYS A 4 -36.39 19.28 -80.51
CA LYS A 4 -36.23 19.82 -79.15
C LYS A 4 -37.09 18.84 -78.31
N LEU A 5 -36.61 18.33 -77.17
CA LEU A 5 -37.43 18.26 -75.95
C LEU A 5 -36.55 18.08 -74.70
N ARG A 6 -36.51 19.14 -73.90
CA ARG A 6 -36.25 19.17 -72.44
C ARG A 6 -37.37 18.36 -71.76
N LEU A 7 -37.34 17.77 -70.56
CA LEU A 7 -36.77 18.09 -69.25
C LEU A 7 -37.13 16.84 -68.40
N MET A 8 -36.29 16.26 -67.54
CA MET A 8 -36.26 16.61 -66.12
C MET A 8 -34.98 16.08 -65.49
N CYS A 9 -34.25 17.00 -64.87
CA CYS A 9 -33.16 16.75 -63.94
C CYS A 9 -33.67 16.08 -62.67
N SER A 10 -33.08 14.94 -62.32
CA SER A 10 -32.88 14.51 -60.94
C SER A 10 -31.41 14.11 -60.79
N VAL A 11 -30.54 15.12 -60.76
CA VAL A 11 -29.14 14.95 -60.35
C VAL A 11 -29.17 14.72 -58.85
N LEU A 12 -29.13 13.45 -58.45
CA LEU A 12 -28.78 13.05 -57.09
C LEU A 12 -27.31 13.43 -56.92
N ALA A 13 -27.08 14.61 -56.35
CA ALA A 13 -25.75 15.03 -55.95
C ALA A 13 -25.23 14.05 -54.90
N ILE A 14 -24.33 13.15 -55.31
CA ILE A 14 -23.41 12.48 -54.41
C ILE A 14 -22.44 13.57 -53.96
N THR A 15 -22.87 14.37 -52.98
CA THR A 15 -21.95 15.16 -52.17
C THR A 15 -21.14 14.16 -51.36
N THR A 16 -19.95 13.83 -51.86
CA THR A 16 -18.84 13.40 -51.02
C THR A 16 -18.59 14.50 -49.99
N LEU A 17 -19.25 14.39 -48.84
CA LEU A 17 -18.88 15.13 -47.64
C LEU A 17 -17.53 14.57 -47.18
N THR A 18 -16.47 15.04 -47.81
CA THR A 18 -15.17 15.21 -47.14
C THR A 18 -15.37 16.29 -46.08
N GLY A 19 -16.02 15.90 -44.98
CA GLY A 19 -16.01 16.69 -43.76
C GLY A 19 -14.60 16.67 -43.20
N GLN A 20 -13.86 17.77 -43.36
CA GLN A 20 -12.84 18.14 -42.39
C GLN A 20 -13.57 18.27 -41.04
N ALA A 21 -13.65 17.17 -40.30
CA ALA A 21 -14.23 17.19 -38.97
C ALA A 21 -13.22 17.87 -38.04
N ASN A 22 -13.59 19.05 -37.57
CA ASN A 22 -12.96 19.72 -36.43
C ASN A 22 -12.67 18.69 -35.32
N ALA A 23 -11.53 18.86 -34.65
CA ALA A 23 -11.11 18.01 -33.54
C ALA A 23 -12.25 17.81 -32.52
N ALA A 24 -12.89 16.64 -32.54
CA ALA A 24 -13.97 16.26 -31.63
C ALA A 24 -13.44 16.19 -30.19
N THR A 25 -14.24 16.65 -29.23
CA THR A 25 -13.93 16.58 -27.80
C THR A 25 -14.20 15.17 -27.25
N LEU A 26 -13.75 14.89 -26.02
CA LEU A 26 -14.06 13.61 -25.36
C LEU A 26 -15.58 13.40 -25.21
N ASN A 27 -16.32 14.50 -24.99
CA ASN A 27 -17.77 14.48 -24.87
C ASN A 27 -18.44 14.11 -26.19
N ASP A 28 -17.91 14.58 -27.32
CA ASP A 28 -18.43 14.22 -28.65
C ASP A 28 -18.22 12.72 -28.92
N ALA A 29 -17.05 12.19 -28.58
CA ALA A 29 -16.77 10.75 -28.68
C ALA A 29 -17.67 9.91 -27.75
N ALA A 30 -17.93 10.38 -26.54
CA ALA A 30 -18.87 9.74 -25.61
C ALA A 30 -20.31 9.79 -26.15
N ASN A 31 -20.72 10.91 -26.76
CA ASN A 31 -22.04 11.09 -27.34
C ASN A 31 -22.24 10.19 -28.57
N ASP A 32 -21.23 10.01 -29.42
CA ASP A 32 -21.29 9.08 -30.56
C ASP A 32 -21.54 7.64 -30.10
N VAL A 33 -20.81 7.21 -29.06
CA VAL A 33 -21.00 5.88 -28.46
C VAL A 33 -22.38 5.78 -27.81
N SER A 34 -22.80 6.77 -27.03
CA SER A 34 -24.12 6.80 -26.39
C SER A 34 -25.28 6.84 -27.39
N ALA A 35 -25.12 7.50 -28.54
CA ALA A 35 -26.10 7.54 -29.62
C ALA A 35 -26.27 6.17 -30.30
N PHE A 36 -25.22 5.35 -30.35
CA PHE A 36 -25.32 3.96 -30.79
C PHE A 36 -26.19 3.13 -29.85
N PHE A 37 -25.98 3.23 -28.53
CA PHE A 37 -26.79 2.51 -27.53
C PHE A 37 -28.22 3.06 -27.39
N ALA A 38 -28.45 4.34 -27.68
CA ALA A 38 -29.80 4.90 -27.81
C ALA A 38 -30.65 4.17 -28.85
N LYS A 39 -30.02 3.69 -29.93
CA LYS A 39 -30.65 2.91 -30.99
C LYS A 39 -30.68 1.40 -30.70
N ASN A 40 -29.98 0.96 -29.64
CA ASN A 40 -29.84 -0.44 -29.24
C ASN A 40 -30.07 -0.59 -27.71
N PRO A 41 -31.31 -0.37 -27.23
CA PRO A 41 -31.61 -0.35 -25.80
C PRO A 41 -31.41 -1.73 -25.15
N GLY A 42 -30.97 -1.74 -23.89
CA GLY A 42 -30.78 -2.95 -23.10
C GLY A 42 -29.45 -3.69 -23.33
N LYS A 43 -28.55 -3.11 -24.15
CA LYS A 43 -27.22 -3.68 -24.43
C LYS A 43 -26.17 -3.18 -23.44
N THR A 44 -25.30 -4.09 -23.00
CA THR A 44 -24.23 -3.80 -22.02
C THR A 44 -22.88 -3.58 -22.71
N VAL A 45 -22.02 -2.74 -22.13
CA VAL A 45 -20.66 -2.51 -22.62
C VAL A 45 -19.62 -2.67 -21.52
N ALA A 46 -18.53 -3.39 -21.83
CA ALA A 46 -17.34 -3.44 -21.00
C ALA A 46 -16.27 -2.48 -21.54
N VAL A 47 -15.71 -1.63 -20.69
CA VAL A 47 -14.63 -0.69 -21.07
C VAL A 47 -13.28 -1.29 -20.68
N LEU A 48 -12.48 -1.68 -21.68
CA LEU A 48 -11.14 -2.21 -21.46
C LEU A 48 -10.08 -1.10 -21.41
N ALA A 49 -8.95 -1.39 -20.77
CA ALA A 49 -7.80 -0.51 -20.74
C ALA A 49 -7.36 -0.09 -22.15
N PHE A 50 -7.17 1.21 -22.34
CA PHE A 50 -6.69 1.77 -23.60
C PHE A 50 -5.18 1.55 -23.73
N LYS A 51 -4.74 1.18 -24.93
CA LYS A 51 -3.31 1.00 -25.21
C LYS A 51 -2.61 2.36 -25.19
N HIS A 52 -1.45 2.42 -24.55
CA HIS A 52 -0.59 3.61 -24.51
C HIS A 52 0.85 3.25 -24.92
N GLY A 53 1.56 4.22 -25.50
CA GLY A 53 2.90 4.02 -26.06
C GLY A 53 4.07 4.32 -25.10
N ASP A 54 3.80 4.83 -23.90
CA ASP A 54 4.85 5.27 -22.95
C ASP A 54 4.43 5.00 -21.49
N ALA A 55 5.37 4.57 -20.64
CA ALA A 55 5.17 4.31 -19.21
C ALA A 55 4.97 5.60 -18.39
N LYS A 56 5.45 6.75 -18.90
CA LYS A 56 5.32 8.06 -18.24
C LYS A 56 3.90 8.66 -18.33
N ALA A 57 3.01 8.06 -19.12
CA ALA A 57 1.68 8.57 -19.42
C ALA A 57 0.53 7.81 -18.71
N ILE A 58 0.81 6.86 -17.82
CA ILE A 58 -0.21 5.99 -17.20
C ILE A 58 -1.28 6.81 -16.44
N ALA A 59 -0.88 7.86 -15.73
CA ALA A 59 -1.81 8.74 -15.00
C ALA A 59 -2.69 9.58 -15.96
N GLU A 60 -2.09 10.13 -17.03
CA GLU A 60 -2.83 10.86 -18.07
C GLU A 60 -3.83 9.93 -18.79
N VAL A 61 -3.42 8.70 -19.08
CA VAL A 61 -4.23 7.66 -19.75
C VAL A 61 -5.40 7.22 -18.87
N THR A 62 -5.16 7.03 -17.57
CA THR A 62 -6.20 6.67 -16.60
C THR A 62 -7.22 7.78 -16.47
N GLY A 63 -6.78 9.04 -16.30
CA GLY A 63 -7.69 10.19 -16.19
C GLY A 63 -8.55 10.44 -17.43
N VAL A 64 -8.00 10.23 -18.64
CA VAL A 64 -8.76 10.30 -19.90
C VAL A 64 -9.83 9.19 -19.96
N GLN A 65 -9.46 7.97 -19.58
CA GLN A 65 -10.35 6.81 -19.64
C GLN A 65 -11.49 6.90 -18.61
N ASP A 66 -11.19 7.38 -17.40
CA ASP A 66 -12.18 7.56 -16.33
C ASP A 66 -13.21 8.61 -16.72
N ARG A 67 -12.78 9.75 -17.28
CA ARG A 67 -13.70 10.77 -17.81
C ARG A 67 -14.55 10.30 -18.98
N LEU A 68 -13.97 9.51 -19.88
CA LEU A 68 -14.75 8.91 -20.98
C LEU A 68 -15.84 8.00 -20.42
N THR A 69 -15.51 7.20 -19.41
CA THR A 69 -16.44 6.28 -18.75
C THR A 69 -17.54 7.05 -18.01
N GLU A 70 -17.17 8.09 -17.26
CA GLU A 70 -18.10 8.98 -16.58
C GLU A 70 -19.08 9.64 -17.56
N GLN A 71 -18.60 10.15 -18.70
CA GLN A 71 -19.45 10.76 -19.72
C GLN A 71 -20.40 9.75 -20.39
N LEU A 72 -19.97 8.50 -20.58
CA LEU A 72 -20.83 7.42 -21.10
C LEU A 72 -21.95 7.05 -20.12
N VAL A 73 -21.65 7.03 -18.82
CA VAL A 73 -22.64 6.76 -17.76
C VAL A 73 -23.58 7.94 -17.60
N ALA A 74 -23.05 9.18 -17.57
CA ALA A 74 -23.84 10.40 -17.44
C ALA A 74 -24.82 10.62 -18.60
N ALA A 75 -24.49 10.13 -19.80
CA ALA A 75 -25.40 10.13 -20.94
C ALA A 75 -26.62 9.21 -20.75
N GLY A 76 -26.64 8.35 -19.72
CA GLY A 76 -27.81 7.61 -19.22
C GLY A 76 -28.35 6.50 -20.12
N LYS A 77 -27.64 6.17 -21.21
CA LYS A 77 -28.13 5.26 -22.27
C LYS A 77 -27.32 3.98 -22.42
N VAL A 78 -26.34 3.78 -21.55
CA VAL A 78 -25.34 2.70 -21.62
C VAL A 78 -25.18 2.06 -20.25
N THR A 79 -25.28 0.74 -20.18
CA THR A 79 -24.92 -0.02 -18.97
C THR A 79 -23.45 -0.39 -19.03
N VAL A 80 -22.62 0.31 -18.24
CA VAL A 80 -21.18 0.10 -18.18
C VAL A 80 -20.86 -0.93 -17.10
N ILE A 81 -20.02 -1.91 -17.44
CA ILE A 81 -19.49 -2.89 -16.49
C ILE A 81 -18.24 -2.31 -15.82
N GLU A 82 -18.24 -2.29 -14.48
CA GLU A 82 -17.20 -1.69 -13.67
C GLU A 82 -15.83 -2.34 -13.88
N ARG A 83 -14.79 -1.49 -13.91
CA ARG A 83 -13.38 -1.87 -14.11
C ARG A 83 -12.92 -2.95 -13.14
N ASP A 84 -13.32 -2.88 -11.88
CA ASP A 84 -12.90 -3.85 -10.85
C ASP A 84 -13.39 -5.27 -11.18
N ARG A 85 -14.60 -5.37 -11.75
CA ARG A 85 -15.18 -6.63 -12.21
C ARG A 85 -14.45 -7.17 -13.44
N ILE A 86 -14.01 -6.29 -14.33
CA ILE A 86 -13.16 -6.61 -15.49
C ILE A 86 -11.81 -7.15 -15.03
N GLU A 87 -11.14 -6.44 -14.11
CA GLU A 87 -9.82 -6.84 -13.62
C GLU A 87 -9.88 -8.12 -12.79
N GLN A 88 -10.95 -8.34 -12.04
CA GLN A 88 -11.18 -9.59 -11.30
C GLN A 88 -11.28 -10.78 -12.27
N VAL A 89 -12.12 -10.68 -13.31
CA VAL A 89 -12.28 -11.74 -14.32
C VAL A 89 -10.97 -11.99 -15.08
N LEU A 90 -10.21 -10.94 -15.40
CA LEU A 90 -8.90 -11.06 -16.05
C LEU A 90 -7.87 -11.80 -15.18
N ARG A 91 -7.85 -11.52 -13.88
CA ARG A 91 -6.97 -12.19 -12.91
C ARG A 91 -7.36 -13.65 -12.70
N GLU A 92 -8.66 -13.92 -12.54
CA GLU A 92 -9.20 -15.26 -12.30
C GLU A 92 -8.94 -16.22 -13.47
N HIS A 93 -8.98 -15.72 -14.71
CA HIS A 93 -8.78 -16.54 -15.91
C HIS A 93 -7.39 -16.44 -16.55
N GLN A 94 -6.44 -15.71 -15.94
CA GLN A 94 -5.07 -15.51 -16.45
C GLN A 94 -5.04 -15.03 -17.91
N ILE A 95 -5.96 -14.16 -18.30
CA ILE A 95 -6.10 -13.68 -19.68
C ILE A 95 -5.19 -12.46 -19.88
N ASP A 96 -4.20 -12.59 -20.77
CA ASP A 96 -3.40 -11.45 -21.22
C ASP A 96 -4.19 -10.61 -22.25
N GLN A 97 -4.08 -9.28 -22.17
CA GLN A 97 -4.88 -8.35 -22.99
C GLN A 97 -4.44 -8.28 -24.47
N SER A 98 -3.47 -9.09 -24.86
CA SER A 98 -2.92 -9.13 -26.21
C SER A 98 -3.67 -10.11 -27.12
N GLY A 99 -4.56 -9.60 -27.97
CA GLY A 99 -5.15 -10.37 -29.09
C GLY A 99 -6.67 -10.18 -29.24
N ALA A 100 -7.19 -10.45 -30.43
CA ALA A 100 -8.63 -10.34 -30.71
C ALA A 100 -9.45 -11.43 -29.99
N THR A 101 -8.92 -12.66 -29.94
CA THR A 101 -9.52 -13.81 -29.24
C THR A 101 -9.59 -13.64 -27.72
N ALA A 102 -8.60 -12.97 -27.11
CA ALA A 102 -8.62 -12.62 -25.69
C ALA A 102 -9.77 -11.64 -25.39
N LYS A 103 -9.99 -10.64 -26.25
CA LYS A 103 -11.05 -9.63 -26.08
C LYS A 103 -12.45 -10.24 -26.17
N THR A 104 -12.71 -11.12 -27.13
CA THR A 104 -14.01 -11.80 -27.25
C THR A 104 -14.33 -12.64 -26.01
N ARG A 105 -13.34 -13.39 -25.51
CA ARG A 105 -13.47 -14.22 -24.29
C ARG A 105 -13.73 -13.40 -23.03
N ILE A 106 -13.10 -12.22 -22.92
CA ILE A 106 -13.32 -11.28 -21.81
C ILE A 106 -14.77 -10.77 -21.83
N GLY A 107 -15.29 -10.47 -23.02
CA GLY A 107 -16.68 -10.03 -23.21
C GLY A 107 -17.71 -11.07 -22.78
N GLU A 108 -17.51 -12.32 -23.18
CA GLU A 108 -18.36 -13.45 -22.81
C GLU A 108 -18.38 -13.69 -21.29
N LEU A 109 -17.21 -13.64 -20.65
CA LEU A 109 -17.07 -13.82 -19.19
C LEU A 109 -17.71 -12.69 -18.38
N LEU A 110 -17.72 -11.47 -18.93
CA LEU A 110 -18.34 -10.30 -18.32
C LEU A 110 -19.85 -10.19 -18.61
N GLN A 111 -20.40 -11.07 -19.45
CA GLN A 111 -21.78 -10.97 -19.96
C GLN A 111 -22.05 -9.62 -20.64
N ALA A 112 -21.04 -9.10 -21.34
CA ALA A 112 -21.15 -7.87 -22.11
C ALA A 112 -21.69 -8.18 -23.52
N ASP A 113 -22.48 -7.29 -24.12
CA ASP A 113 -22.81 -7.36 -25.55
C ASP A 113 -21.71 -6.72 -26.42
N TYR A 114 -21.07 -5.68 -25.90
CA TYR A 114 -20.04 -4.90 -26.58
C TYR A 114 -18.81 -4.65 -25.71
N ILE A 115 -17.67 -4.41 -26.36
CA ILE A 115 -16.42 -3.98 -25.73
C ILE A 115 -16.00 -2.64 -26.30
N LEU A 116 -15.73 -1.68 -25.42
CA LEU A 116 -15.04 -0.45 -25.76
C LEU A 116 -13.55 -0.62 -25.51
N THR A 117 -12.75 -0.50 -26.57
CA THR A 117 -11.29 -0.59 -26.51
C THR A 117 -10.67 0.51 -27.36
N GLY A 118 -9.47 0.97 -27.01
CA GLY A 118 -8.88 2.07 -27.75
C GLY A 118 -7.38 2.21 -27.56
N SER A 119 -6.87 3.31 -28.10
CA SER A 119 -5.49 3.74 -27.89
C SER A 119 -5.45 5.24 -27.63
N ILE A 120 -4.54 5.65 -26.75
CA ILE A 120 -4.24 7.04 -26.46
C ILE A 120 -2.81 7.30 -26.92
N THR A 121 -2.67 8.22 -27.87
CA THR A 121 -1.37 8.58 -28.47
C THR A 121 -1.07 10.06 -28.27
N PRO A 122 0.20 10.44 -28.03
CA PRO A 122 0.59 11.85 -27.99
C PRO A 122 0.30 12.54 -29.34
N GLY A 123 -0.46 13.63 -29.30
CA GLY A 123 -0.74 14.49 -30.45
C GLY A 123 0.15 15.73 -30.53
N LYS A 124 -0.12 16.63 -31.49
CA LYS A 124 0.60 17.90 -31.65
C LYS A 124 0.19 18.92 -30.56
N ARG A 125 1.13 19.80 -30.16
CA ARG A 125 0.88 20.98 -29.28
C ARG A 125 0.12 20.66 -27.97
N LYS A 126 0.61 19.73 -27.16
CA LYS A 126 0.06 19.34 -25.84
C LYS A 126 -1.32 18.65 -25.88
N ASN A 127 -1.73 18.11 -27.02
CA ASN A 127 -2.95 17.31 -27.12
C ASN A 127 -2.64 15.81 -27.00
N LEU A 128 -3.60 15.06 -26.48
CA LEU A 128 -3.68 13.61 -26.57
C LEU A 128 -4.74 13.26 -27.62
N GLU A 129 -4.41 12.35 -28.52
CA GLU A 129 -5.35 11.80 -29.47
C GLU A 129 -5.89 10.47 -28.92
N VAL A 130 -7.21 10.42 -28.71
CA VAL A 130 -7.93 9.28 -28.18
C VAL A 130 -8.67 8.63 -29.33
N THR A 131 -8.41 7.36 -29.59
CA THR A 131 -9.19 6.55 -30.53
C THR A 131 -9.90 5.46 -29.76
N ALA A 132 -11.24 5.50 -29.73
CA ALA A 132 -12.07 4.47 -29.13
C ALA A 132 -12.77 3.65 -30.23
N ARG A 133 -12.88 2.34 -30.03
CA ARG A 133 -13.52 1.37 -30.92
C ARG A 133 -14.50 0.55 -30.12
N LEU A 134 -15.75 0.53 -30.57
CA LEU A 134 -16.79 -0.33 -30.04
C LEU A 134 -16.83 -1.62 -30.86
N VAL A 135 -16.66 -2.75 -30.19
CA VAL A 135 -16.59 -4.08 -30.81
C VAL A 135 -17.75 -4.92 -30.29
N GLU A 136 -18.55 -5.47 -31.21
CA GLU A 136 -19.57 -6.46 -30.85
C GLU A 136 -18.90 -7.80 -30.55
N ILE A 137 -19.20 -8.41 -29.40
CA ILE A 137 -18.52 -9.63 -28.96
C ILE A 137 -18.90 -10.82 -29.86
N ALA A 138 -20.19 -11.00 -30.12
CA ALA A 138 -20.71 -12.15 -30.87
C ALA A 138 -20.13 -12.28 -32.29
N THR A 139 -19.85 -11.15 -32.95
CA THR A 139 -19.35 -11.14 -34.34
C THR A 139 -17.90 -10.67 -34.45
N SER A 140 -17.32 -10.15 -33.36
CA SER A 140 -16.01 -9.49 -33.32
C SER A 140 -15.87 -8.33 -34.34
N LYS A 141 -16.98 -7.74 -34.79
CA LYS A 141 -16.98 -6.60 -35.72
C LYS A 141 -16.87 -5.28 -34.96
N ILE A 142 -16.07 -4.37 -35.50
CA ILE A 142 -16.05 -2.97 -35.03
C ILE A 142 -17.31 -2.31 -35.57
N VAL A 143 -18.22 -1.95 -34.67
CA VAL A 143 -19.51 -1.34 -35.01
C VAL A 143 -19.44 0.19 -35.00
N LEU A 144 -18.49 0.76 -34.26
CA LEU A 144 -18.27 2.20 -34.17
C LEU A 144 -16.79 2.51 -33.88
N THR A 145 -16.28 3.58 -34.47
CA THR A 145 -15.00 4.19 -34.09
C THR A 145 -15.22 5.66 -33.80
N ALA A 146 -14.82 6.10 -32.61
CA ALA A 146 -14.86 7.50 -32.20
C ALA A 146 -13.43 8.01 -32.00
N ARG A 147 -13.19 9.26 -32.36
CA ARG A 147 -11.89 9.94 -32.17
C ARG A 147 -12.11 11.22 -31.41
N ALA A 148 -11.24 11.51 -30.45
CA ALA A 148 -11.25 12.76 -29.71
C ALA A 148 -9.84 13.32 -29.56
N ASN A 149 -9.74 14.64 -29.53
CA ASN A 149 -8.53 15.34 -29.08
C ASN A 149 -8.80 15.92 -27.70
N VAL A 150 -7.87 15.67 -26.78
CA VAL A 150 -7.97 16.13 -25.41
C VAL A 150 -6.74 16.97 -25.09
N LEU A 151 -6.93 18.21 -24.64
CA LEU A 151 -5.83 19.01 -24.12
C LEU A 151 -5.29 18.32 -22.88
N ARG A 152 -3.97 18.14 -22.78
CA ARG A 152 -3.36 17.58 -21.57
C ARG A 152 -3.79 18.35 -20.34
N ALA A 153 -3.89 19.68 -20.40
CA ALA A 153 -4.33 20.51 -19.27
C ALA A 153 -5.74 20.17 -18.76
N ASP A 154 -6.64 19.69 -19.63
CA ASP A 154 -8.01 19.40 -19.23
C ASP A 154 -8.05 18.11 -18.41
N VAL A 155 -7.34 17.07 -18.85
CA VAL A 155 -7.21 15.77 -18.13
C VAL A 155 -6.13 15.77 -17.06
N SER A 156 -5.27 16.79 -17.10
CA SER A 156 -4.41 17.18 -16.01
C SER A 156 -5.14 18.24 -15.20
N GLU A 157 -6.19 17.82 -14.47
CA GLU A 157 -6.15 18.21 -13.06
C GLU A 157 -4.90 17.56 -12.51
N VAL A 158 -3.79 18.26 -12.72
CA VAL A 158 -2.58 17.99 -12.02
C VAL A 158 -3.04 18.09 -10.57
N ILE A 159 -2.98 16.98 -9.84
CA ILE A 159 -2.41 17.09 -8.51
C ILE A 159 -1.01 17.65 -8.79
N THR A 160 -0.90 18.98 -8.98
CA THR A 160 0.36 19.70 -9.01
C THR A 160 0.81 19.63 -7.57
N VAL A 161 1.32 18.47 -7.18
CA VAL A 161 2.44 18.46 -6.27
C VAL A 161 3.51 19.15 -7.11
N GLN A 162 3.68 20.46 -6.90
CA GLN A 162 4.93 21.11 -7.27
C GLN A 162 6.03 20.16 -6.81
N PRO A 163 7.02 19.78 -7.63
CA PRO A 163 7.98 18.76 -7.23
C PRO A 163 8.60 19.19 -5.91
N ARG A 164 8.22 18.54 -4.80
CA ARG A 164 8.52 18.98 -3.45
C ARG A 164 9.91 18.51 -3.05
N GLY A 165 10.88 18.63 -3.97
CA GLY A 165 12.26 18.15 -3.80
C GLY A 165 12.35 16.64 -3.48
N ASN A 166 13.57 16.12 -3.51
CA ASN A 166 13.89 14.83 -2.91
C ASN A 166 14.22 15.06 -1.43
N TYR A 167 13.78 14.17 -0.53
CA TYR A 167 14.15 14.18 0.88
C TYR A 167 15.63 13.85 1.03
N LEU A 168 16.48 14.89 0.95
CA LEU A 168 17.91 14.86 1.31
C LEU A 168 18.75 13.73 0.63
N GLY A 169 18.23 13.08 -0.41
CA GLY A 169 18.88 11.97 -1.11
C GLY A 169 18.76 10.60 -0.42
N GLU A 170 17.94 10.45 0.62
CA GLU A 170 17.71 9.15 1.29
C GLU A 170 16.23 8.74 1.18
N PRO A 171 15.92 7.54 0.66
CA PRO A 171 14.53 7.07 0.60
C PRO A 171 13.91 7.03 2.01
N LEU A 172 12.71 7.58 2.16
CA LEU A 172 12.01 7.61 3.45
C LEU A 172 10.63 6.97 3.29
N VAL A 173 10.24 6.18 4.28
CA VAL A 173 8.93 5.56 4.39
C VAL A 173 8.32 5.99 5.72
N GLN A 174 7.15 6.63 5.67
CA GLN A 174 6.38 7.05 6.83
C GLN A 174 5.10 6.22 6.94
N ILE A 175 4.96 5.53 8.07
CA ILE A 175 3.87 4.60 8.34
C ILE A 175 3.10 5.07 9.57
N ALA A 176 1.80 5.34 9.44
CA ALA A 176 0.92 5.54 10.58
C ALA A 176 0.10 4.26 10.82
N ILE A 177 0.24 3.67 12.00
CA ILE A 177 -0.55 2.52 12.42
C ILE A 177 -1.69 3.03 13.30
N LEU A 178 -2.93 2.76 12.89
CA LEU A 178 -4.14 3.08 13.63
C LEU A 178 -4.77 1.74 14.04
N ILE A 179 -4.77 1.43 15.32
CA ILE A 179 -5.23 0.13 15.80
C ILE A 179 -6.42 0.28 16.74
N ASP A 180 -7.48 -0.47 16.45
CA ASP A 180 -8.60 -0.58 17.36
C ASP A 180 -8.21 -1.35 18.63
N THR A 181 -8.66 -0.81 19.75
CA THR A 181 -8.48 -1.33 21.10
C THR A 181 -9.81 -1.45 21.83
N SER A 182 -10.91 -1.61 21.10
CA SER A 182 -12.20 -1.98 21.64
C SER A 182 -12.17 -3.41 22.24
N SER A 183 -13.20 -3.77 23.00
CA SER A 183 -13.32 -5.14 23.53
C SER A 183 -13.63 -6.17 22.46
N SER A 184 -14.17 -5.77 21.30
CA SER A 184 -14.47 -6.71 20.22
C SER A 184 -13.20 -7.19 19.51
N MET A 185 -12.08 -6.48 19.70
CA MET A 185 -10.73 -6.88 19.28
C MET A 185 -10.04 -7.89 20.20
N ASP A 186 -10.69 -8.34 21.29
CA ASP A 186 -10.14 -9.37 22.17
C ASP A 186 -9.81 -10.67 21.41
N GLY A 187 -8.56 -11.12 21.50
CA GLY A 187 -8.06 -12.28 20.74
C GLY A 187 -7.72 -12.02 19.26
N LEU A 188 -8.14 -10.88 18.70
CA LEU A 188 -7.81 -10.44 17.33
C LEU A 188 -6.62 -9.49 17.29
N ILE A 189 -6.47 -8.67 18.34
CA ILE A 189 -5.47 -7.62 18.40
C ILE A 189 -4.04 -8.16 18.23
N ASP A 190 -3.71 -9.33 18.78
CA ASP A 190 -2.37 -9.93 18.63
C ASP A 190 -2.07 -10.38 17.19
N GLN A 191 -3.10 -10.82 16.46
CA GLN A 191 -2.96 -11.14 15.04
C GLN A 191 -2.75 -9.87 14.22
N ALA A 192 -3.55 -8.83 14.48
CA ALA A 192 -3.39 -7.53 13.83
C ALA A 192 -1.99 -6.94 14.07
N ARG A 193 -1.51 -6.94 15.31
CA ARG A 193 -0.14 -6.51 15.68
C ARG A 193 0.93 -7.27 14.90
N THR A 194 0.81 -8.59 14.84
CA THR A 194 1.77 -9.45 14.14
C THR A 194 1.79 -9.15 12.64
N GLN A 195 0.62 -8.96 12.02
CA GLN A 195 0.54 -8.64 10.59
C GLN A 195 1.11 -7.26 10.30
N ILE A 196 0.73 -6.24 11.07
CA ILE A 196 1.28 -4.90 10.95
C ILE A 196 2.81 -4.93 11.09
N TRP A 197 3.33 -5.69 12.04
CA TRP A 197 4.78 -5.83 12.22
C TRP A 197 5.48 -6.46 11.02
N LYS A 198 4.90 -7.51 10.43
CA LYS A 198 5.42 -8.12 9.19
C LYS A 198 5.44 -7.13 8.03
N ILE A 199 4.44 -6.25 7.93
CA ILE A 199 4.39 -5.20 6.91
C ILE A 199 5.52 -4.20 7.12
N VAL A 200 5.68 -3.69 8.34
CA VAL A 200 6.77 -2.76 8.70
C VAL A 200 8.13 -3.39 8.38
N ASN A 201 8.35 -4.65 8.74
CA ASN A 201 9.59 -5.38 8.44
C ASN A 201 9.81 -5.61 6.93
N THR A 202 8.74 -5.77 6.16
CA THR A 202 8.83 -5.91 4.70
C THR A 202 9.23 -4.59 4.05
N LEU A 203 8.63 -3.48 4.50
CA LEU A 203 8.98 -2.15 4.03
C LEU A 203 10.42 -1.77 4.40
N ALA A 204 10.88 -2.13 5.59
CA ALA A 204 12.25 -1.91 6.02
C ALA A 204 13.29 -2.66 5.18
N LYS A 205 12.90 -3.75 4.50
CA LYS A 205 13.75 -4.52 3.58
C LYS A 205 13.74 -3.99 2.14
N GLY A 206 12.88 -3.02 1.84
CA GLY A 206 12.85 -2.38 0.54
C GLY A 206 14.17 -1.71 0.19
N ASN A 207 14.34 -1.41 -1.09
CA ASN A 207 15.50 -0.71 -1.62
C ASN A 207 15.02 0.26 -2.71
N ARG A 208 15.50 1.49 -2.70
CA ARG A 208 15.27 2.45 -3.78
C ARG A 208 16.62 2.99 -4.22
N GLU A 209 16.90 2.86 -5.51
CA GLU A 209 18.15 3.32 -6.13
C GLU A 209 19.43 2.80 -5.43
N GLY A 210 19.40 1.54 -4.99
CA GLY A 210 20.52 0.91 -4.28
C GLY A 210 20.58 1.23 -2.78
N ARG A 211 19.71 2.12 -2.25
CA ARG A 211 19.69 2.53 -0.84
C ARG A 211 18.50 1.94 -0.10
N ARG A 212 18.70 1.49 1.14
CA ARG A 212 17.61 1.08 2.02
C ARG A 212 16.86 2.31 2.52
N PRO A 213 15.52 2.28 2.59
CA PRO A 213 14.77 3.38 3.15
C PRO A 213 14.97 3.48 4.65
N ARG A 214 15.01 4.72 5.13
CA ARG A 214 14.71 5.00 6.53
C ARG A 214 13.21 4.82 6.75
N ILE A 215 12.82 4.12 7.81
CA ILE A 215 11.42 3.94 8.18
C ILE A 215 11.12 4.80 9.42
N GLU A 216 10.04 5.57 9.36
CA GLU A 216 9.45 6.23 10.51
C GLU A 216 8.04 5.70 10.73
N VAL A 217 7.75 5.30 11.97
CA VAL A 217 6.44 4.74 12.32
C VAL A 217 5.80 5.58 13.42
N ALA A 218 4.52 5.86 13.27
CA ALA A 218 3.64 6.45 14.29
C ALA A 218 2.57 5.44 14.69
N LEU A 219 2.04 5.57 15.90
CA LEU A 219 1.04 4.66 16.46
C LEU A 219 -0.09 5.45 17.11
N TYR A 220 -1.32 5.16 16.71
CA TYR A 220 -2.55 5.58 17.36
C TYR A 220 -3.31 4.35 17.83
N GLU A 221 -3.95 4.49 18.99
CA GLU A 221 -5.05 3.62 19.38
C GLU A 221 -6.37 4.38 19.23
N TYR A 222 -7.42 3.66 18.91
CA TYR A 222 -8.79 4.18 18.92
C TYR A 222 -9.76 3.12 19.48
N GLY A 223 -11.00 3.53 19.77
CA GLY A 223 -12.06 2.61 20.19
C GLY A 223 -11.99 2.15 21.64
N ASN A 224 -11.22 2.82 22.51
CA ASN A 224 -11.09 2.49 23.94
C ASN A 224 -11.87 3.46 24.83
N SER A 225 -12.74 2.94 25.69
CA SER A 225 -13.67 3.68 26.54
C SER A 225 -12.98 4.43 27.67
N ASN A 226 -11.72 4.09 27.99
CA ASN A 226 -10.91 4.90 28.92
C ASN A 226 -10.37 6.16 28.26
N LEU A 227 -10.50 6.30 26.94
CA LEU A 227 -10.07 7.50 26.23
C LEU A 227 -11.18 8.57 26.28
N PRO A 228 -10.82 9.86 26.31
CA PRO A 228 -11.82 10.91 26.45
C PRO A 228 -12.76 10.96 25.25
N THR A 229 -14.07 11.03 25.52
CA THR A 229 -15.10 11.15 24.48
C THR A 229 -14.92 12.42 23.64
N GLU A 230 -14.48 13.54 24.24
CA GLU A 230 -14.16 14.77 23.51
C GLU A 230 -12.98 14.62 22.54
N GLN A 231 -12.17 13.57 22.72
CA GLN A 231 -11.08 13.18 21.83
C GLN A 231 -11.48 12.06 20.88
N ASN A 232 -12.79 11.78 20.75
CA ASN A 232 -13.34 10.76 19.86
C ASN A 232 -12.79 9.35 20.16
N TYR A 233 -12.45 9.08 21.43
CA TYR A 233 -11.79 7.84 21.86
C TYR A 233 -10.47 7.54 21.13
N ILE A 234 -9.71 8.57 20.77
CA ILE A 234 -8.45 8.45 20.03
C ILE A 234 -7.28 8.96 20.86
N ARG A 235 -6.16 8.24 20.83
CA ARG A 235 -4.90 8.67 21.44
C ARG A 235 -3.73 8.43 20.50
N GLN A 236 -2.91 9.46 20.30
CA GLN A 236 -1.57 9.30 19.73
C GLN A 236 -0.67 8.64 20.78
N VAL A 237 -0.33 7.37 20.56
CA VAL A 237 0.57 6.61 21.45
C VAL A 237 2.02 6.96 21.15
N LEU A 238 2.36 7.09 19.86
CA LEU A 238 3.67 7.50 19.39
C LEU A 238 3.54 8.42 18.17
N SER A 239 4.28 9.53 18.18
CA SER A 239 4.56 10.27 16.95
C SER A 239 5.58 9.51 16.09
N PHE A 240 5.88 10.01 14.89
CA PHE A 240 6.87 9.42 14.00
C PHE A 240 8.21 9.22 14.71
N THR A 241 8.64 7.96 14.78
CA THR A 241 9.94 7.57 15.33
C THR A 241 10.61 6.55 14.43
N SER A 242 11.95 6.62 14.35
CA SER A 242 12.77 5.59 13.70
C SER A 242 13.13 4.44 14.66
N SER A 243 12.73 4.51 15.93
CA SER A 243 12.94 3.44 16.91
C SER A 243 11.85 2.39 16.80
N LEU A 244 12.14 1.33 16.04
CA LEU A 244 11.25 0.17 15.92
C LEU A 244 11.03 -0.54 17.26
N ASP A 245 11.96 -0.42 18.21
CA ASP A 245 11.80 -0.86 19.60
C ASP A 245 10.61 -0.20 20.29
N LYS A 246 10.59 1.13 20.29
CA LYS A 246 9.54 1.91 20.94
C LYS A 246 8.19 1.62 20.31
N VAL A 247 8.17 1.45 18.98
CA VAL A 247 6.97 1.06 18.24
C VAL A 247 6.49 -0.32 18.67
N SER A 248 7.37 -1.33 18.68
CA SER A 248 7.02 -2.68 19.15
C SER A 248 6.59 -2.67 20.61
N GLU A 249 7.30 -1.98 21.50
CA GLU A 249 6.96 -1.86 22.92
C GLU A 249 5.54 -1.34 23.07
N LYS A 250 5.25 -0.18 22.47
CA LYS A 250 3.95 0.46 22.59
C LYS A 250 2.84 -0.32 21.92
N LEU A 251 3.09 -0.89 20.75
CA LEU A 251 2.11 -1.68 20.00
C LEU A 251 1.64 -2.91 20.79
N PHE A 252 2.56 -3.61 21.46
CA PHE A 252 2.23 -4.79 22.27
C PHE A 252 1.79 -4.46 23.71
N GLU A 253 2.04 -3.23 24.19
CA GLU A 253 1.53 -2.75 25.49
C GLU A 253 0.04 -2.36 25.45
N LEU A 254 -0.53 -2.12 24.27
CA LEU A 254 -1.93 -1.73 24.15
C LEU A 254 -2.83 -2.80 24.78
N LYS A 255 -3.91 -2.38 25.40
CA LYS A 255 -4.91 -3.28 25.96
C LYS A 255 -6.26 -2.89 25.41
N THR A 256 -7.01 -3.90 25.04
CA THR A 256 -8.40 -3.81 24.64
C THR A 256 -9.26 -3.42 25.85
N ASN A 257 -10.09 -2.40 25.70
CA ASN A 257 -11.04 -2.00 26.74
C ASN A 257 -12.16 -1.12 26.19
N GLY A 258 -13.16 -1.78 25.56
CA GLY A 258 -14.49 -1.29 25.17
C GLY A 258 -14.54 0.00 24.36
N GLY A 259 -15.59 0.27 23.58
CA GLY A 259 -15.80 1.61 23.02
C GLY A 259 -16.26 1.59 21.58
N GLU A 260 -16.47 2.78 21.03
CA GLU A 260 -16.95 2.98 19.67
C GLU A 260 -15.78 3.26 18.71
N GLU A 261 -15.76 2.58 17.58
CA GLU A 261 -14.72 2.73 16.57
C GLU A 261 -14.97 3.90 15.62
N TYR A 262 -14.20 4.99 15.75
CA TYR A 262 -14.35 6.16 14.87
C TYR A 262 -13.24 6.23 13.80
N CYS A 263 -13.33 5.34 12.80
CA CYS A 263 -12.35 5.22 11.71
C CYS A 263 -12.10 6.54 10.97
N GLY A 264 -13.17 7.25 10.60
CA GLY A 264 -13.05 8.55 9.93
C GLY A 264 -12.33 9.60 10.77
N ALA A 265 -12.58 9.61 12.09
CA ALA A 265 -11.98 10.57 13.02
C ALA A 265 -10.50 10.29 13.28
N VAL A 266 -10.11 9.02 13.46
CA VAL A 266 -8.70 8.65 13.70
C VAL A 266 -7.82 8.93 12.49
N ILE A 267 -8.33 8.69 11.27
CA ILE A 267 -7.63 9.05 10.03
C ILE A 267 -7.46 10.57 9.96
N ALA A 268 -8.53 11.36 10.14
CA ALA A 268 -8.45 12.82 10.10
C ALA A 268 -7.45 13.37 11.12
N ARG A 269 -7.43 12.82 12.33
CA ARG A 269 -6.52 13.23 13.40
C ARG A 269 -5.07 12.88 13.09
N ALA A 270 -4.79 11.67 12.62
CA ALA A 270 -3.45 11.25 12.21
C ALA A 270 -2.90 12.10 11.03
N LEU A 271 -3.76 12.52 10.10
CA LEU A 271 -3.37 13.42 9.01
C LEU A 271 -3.03 14.83 9.52
N ALA A 272 -3.73 15.32 10.55
CA ALA A 272 -3.56 16.67 11.09
C ALA A 272 -2.38 16.79 12.07
N GLU A 273 -2.18 15.80 12.93
CA GLU A 273 -1.22 15.86 14.04
C GLU A 273 0.18 15.35 13.67
N LEU A 274 0.28 14.37 12.76
CA LEU A 274 1.57 13.80 12.40
C LEU A 274 2.36 14.69 11.43
N ASN A 275 3.67 14.74 11.66
CA ASN A 275 4.60 15.50 10.82
C ASN A 275 4.94 14.74 9.52
N TRP A 276 3.96 14.61 8.62
CA TRP A 276 4.13 14.02 7.30
C TRP A 276 5.14 14.82 6.46
N LYS A 277 6.23 14.18 6.05
CA LYS A 277 7.22 14.77 5.15
C LYS A 277 6.61 14.87 3.77
N LYS A 278 6.54 16.09 3.24
CA LYS A 278 5.79 16.39 2.01
C LYS A 278 6.57 16.13 0.71
N TYR A 279 7.75 15.52 0.75
CA TYR A 279 8.59 15.27 -0.43
C TYR A 279 8.02 14.14 -1.31
N ASP A 280 8.39 14.11 -2.59
CA ASP A 280 7.82 13.19 -3.59
C ASP A 280 8.45 11.79 -3.56
N ASP A 281 9.64 11.68 -2.99
CA ASP A 281 10.35 10.43 -2.78
C ASP A 281 10.03 9.74 -1.43
N VAL A 282 9.13 10.34 -0.65
CA VAL A 282 8.64 9.79 0.62
C VAL A 282 7.40 8.94 0.36
N TYR A 283 7.49 7.64 0.67
CA TYR A 283 6.31 6.79 0.69
C TYR A 283 5.54 7.02 1.99
N ARG A 284 4.29 7.46 1.90
CA ARG A 284 3.42 7.75 3.04
C ARG A 284 2.23 6.81 3.03
N VAL A 285 2.02 6.10 4.13
CA VAL A 285 0.95 5.10 4.24
C VAL A 285 0.34 5.07 5.64
N VAL A 286 -0.97 4.93 5.69
CA VAL A 286 -1.77 4.64 6.88
C VAL A 286 -2.19 3.17 6.81
N PHE A 287 -1.99 2.42 7.90
CA PHE A 287 -2.62 1.13 8.12
C PHE A 287 -3.63 1.28 9.25
N ILE A 288 -4.90 1.06 8.95
CA ILE A 288 -5.98 1.03 9.95
C ILE A 288 -6.48 -0.40 10.14
N ALA A 289 -6.64 -0.84 11.39
CA ALA A 289 -7.10 -2.17 11.74
C ALA A 289 -8.19 -2.16 12.82
N GLY A 290 -9.28 -2.88 12.60
CA GLY A 290 -10.47 -2.95 13.48
C GLY A 290 -11.52 -3.89 12.91
N ASN A 291 -12.70 -3.95 13.54
CA ASN A 291 -13.74 -4.93 13.20
C ASN A 291 -15.18 -4.39 13.24
N GLU A 292 -15.39 -3.12 13.56
CA GLU A 292 -16.71 -2.46 13.47
C GLU A 292 -16.93 -1.75 12.11
N PRO A 293 -18.15 -1.24 11.85
CA PRO A 293 -18.44 -0.46 10.66
C PRO A 293 -17.50 0.73 10.44
N PHE A 294 -16.85 0.80 9.27
CA PHE A 294 -15.93 1.90 8.91
C PHE A 294 -16.62 3.27 8.86
N THR A 295 -17.96 3.26 8.80
CA THR A 295 -18.86 4.43 8.77
C THR A 295 -19.15 5.03 10.15
N GLN A 296 -18.70 4.40 11.23
CA GLN A 296 -19.06 4.80 12.59
C GLN A 296 -18.36 6.08 13.04
N GLY A 297 -19.05 6.84 13.90
CA GLY A 297 -18.58 8.08 14.47
C GLY A 297 -19.03 9.35 13.74
N PRO A 298 -18.65 10.53 14.28
CA PRO A 298 -19.15 11.82 13.81
C PRO A 298 -18.47 12.34 12.53
N VAL A 299 -17.40 11.70 12.07
CA VAL A 299 -16.59 12.13 10.92
C VAL A 299 -16.77 11.14 9.77
N ASP A 300 -17.26 11.63 8.62
CA ASP A 300 -17.38 10.80 7.42
C ASP A 300 -15.98 10.39 6.92
N PHE A 301 -15.73 9.07 6.91
CA PHE A 301 -14.47 8.52 6.46
C PHE A 301 -14.14 8.90 5.02
N ARG A 302 -15.14 9.14 4.15
CA ARG A 302 -14.90 9.50 2.74
C ARG A 302 -14.10 10.79 2.64
N ALA A 303 -14.45 11.79 3.46
CA ALA A 303 -13.72 13.05 3.51
C ALA A 303 -12.31 12.86 4.06
N SER A 304 -12.14 12.07 5.13
CA SER A 304 -10.83 11.79 5.72
C SER A 304 -9.90 11.04 4.77
N VAL A 305 -10.42 10.04 4.05
CA VAL A 305 -9.65 9.24 3.09
C VAL A 305 -9.32 10.05 1.84
N ASP A 306 -10.25 10.86 1.33
CA ASP A 306 -9.95 11.76 0.21
C ASP A 306 -8.89 12.80 0.60
N ALA A 307 -8.94 13.34 1.82
CA ALA A 307 -7.88 14.21 2.33
C ALA A 307 -6.52 13.51 2.41
N ALA A 308 -6.46 12.22 2.78
CA ALA A 308 -5.23 11.42 2.73
C ALA A 308 -4.71 11.31 1.28
N ARG A 309 -5.61 10.98 0.34
CA ARG A 309 -5.29 10.86 -1.09
C ARG A 309 -4.73 12.17 -1.66
N GLN A 310 -5.36 13.30 -1.36
CA GLN A 310 -4.89 14.64 -1.79
C GLN A 310 -3.50 14.98 -1.24
N GLN A 311 -3.12 14.42 -0.09
CA GLN A 311 -1.78 14.56 0.50
C GLN A 311 -0.77 13.51 -0.04
N GLY A 312 -1.19 12.63 -0.95
CA GLY A 312 -0.38 11.52 -1.45
C GLY A 312 -0.05 10.52 -0.35
N ILE A 313 -1.03 10.20 0.49
CA ILE A 313 -0.95 9.22 1.57
C ILE A 313 -1.94 8.08 1.23
N PHE A 314 -1.42 6.86 1.16
CA PHE A 314 -2.26 5.67 0.96
C PHE A 314 -2.93 5.26 2.26
N VAL A 315 -4.18 4.83 2.22
CA VAL A 315 -4.91 4.25 3.36
C VAL A 315 -5.16 2.78 3.06
N ASN A 316 -4.43 1.91 3.74
CA ASN A 316 -4.61 0.47 3.69
C ASN A 316 -5.43 0.04 4.91
N THR A 317 -6.43 -0.80 4.67
CA THR A 317 -7.39 -1.20 5.71
C THR A 317 -7.26 -2.68 6.01
N ILE A 318 -7.27 -3.06 7.29
CA ILE A 318 -7.15 -4.44 7.77
C ILE A 318 -8.38 -4.76 8.62
N PHE A 319 -9.39 -5.39 8.02
CA PHE A 319 -10.60 -5.78 8.72
C PHE A 319 -10.40 -7.10 9.49
N CYS A 320 -10.70 -7.12 10.78
CA CYS A 320 -10.59 -8.32 11.61
C CYS A 320 -11.95 -9.04 11.67
N GLY A 321 -12.22 -9.93 10.72
CA GLY A 321 -13.52 -10.58 10.57
C GLY A 321 -13.63 -11.31 9.24
N SER A 322 -14.86 -11.50 8.74
CA SER A 322 -15.04 -12.10 7.42
C SER A 322 -14.85 -11.08 6.30
N ARG A 323 -14.42 -11.54 5.11
CA ARG A 323 -14.23 -10.63 3.97
C ARG A 323 -15.53 -9.96 3.52
N GLN A 324 -16.62 -10.72 3.54
CA GLN A 324 -17.92 -10.23 3.11
C GLN A 324 -18.46 -9.16 4.08
N GLU A 325 -18.22 -9.34 5.38
CA GLU A 325 -18.53 -8.35 6.39
C GLU A 325 -17.71 -7.08 6.18
N GLY A 326 -16.38 -7.18 6.03
CA GLY A 326 -15.53 -6.01 5.76
C GLY A 326 -15.94 -5.21 4.52
N ILE A 327 -16.49 -5.88 3.50
CA ILE A 327 -17.07 -5.20 2.33
C ILE A 327 -18.38 -4.51 2.69
N ALA A 328 -19.29 -5.22 3.37
CA ALA A 328 -20.59 -4.68 3.79
C ALA A 328 -20.42 -3.48 4.75
N THR A 329 -19.38 -3.50 5.58
CA THR A 329 -19.03 -2.46 6.55
C THR A 329 -18.11 -1.38 5.98
N GLN A 330 -17.91 -1.35 4.66
CA GLN A 330 -17.21 -0.31 3.90
C GLN A 330 -15.70 -0.19 4.13
N TRP A 331 -15.04 -1.22 4.68
CA TRP A 331 -13.57 -1.25 4.79
C TRP A 331 -12.90 -1.29 3.41
N LEU A 332 -13.43 -2.09 2.48
CA LEU A 332 -12.94 -2.11 1.09
C LEU A 332 -13.04 -0.72 0.44
N THR A 333 -14.19 -0.06 0.60
CA THR A 333 -14.41 1.30 0.09
C THR A 333 -13.41 2.28 0.69
N GLY A 334 -13.16 2.20 2.00
CA GLY A 334 -12.17 3.01 2.70
C GLY A 334 -10.76 2.87 2.12
N ALA A 335 -10.33 1.67 1.74
CA ALA A 335 -9.04 1.49 1.07
C ALA A 335 -9.04 2.06 -0.36
N GLN A 336 -10.05 1.68 -1.16
CA GLN A 336 -10.12 2.02 -2.59
C GLN A 336 -10.15 3.53 -2.85
N LEU A 337 -10.81 4.31 -1.99
CA LEU A 337 -10.87 5.76 -2.10
C LEU A 337 -9.49 6.45 -2.06
N SER A 338 -8.48 5.82 -1.44
CA SER A 338 -7.10 6.33 -1.44
C SER A 338 -6.16 5.57 -2.40
N GLN A 339 -6.70 4.66 -3.22
CA GLN A 339 -5.94 3.68 -3.99
C GLN A 339 -5.06 2.77 -3.11
N GLY A 340 -5.47 2.59 -1.85
CA GLY A 340 -4.88 1.63 -0.93
C GLY A 340 -5.48 0.24 -1.10
N ASP A 341 -5.01 -0.69 -0.27
CA ASP A 341 -5.39 -2.09 -0.33
C ASP A 341 -6.24 -2.51 0.89
N PHE A 342 -7.18 -3.41 0.62
CA PHE A 342 -8.07 -4.01 1.60
C PHE A 342 -7.59 -5.41 1.98
N HIS A 343 -7.46 -5.63 3.28
CA HIS A 343 -6.97 -6.86 3.88
C HIS A 343 -7.96 -7.35 4.93
N VAL A 344 -8.00 -8.66 5.15
CA VAL A 344 -8.93 -9.30 6.09
C VAL A 344 -8.20 -10.34 6.94
N ILE A 345 -8.26 -10.20 8.25
CA ILE A 345 -7.80 -11.21 9.21
C ILE A 345 -9.01 -12.07 9.59
N ASN A 346 -9.08 -13.28 9.03
CA ASN A 346 -10.17 -14.20 9.30
C ASN A 346 -9.95 -14.94 10.63
N HIS A 347 -10.81 -14.66 11.61
CA HIS A 347 -10.77 -15.19 12.97
C HIS A 347 -11.18 -16.67 13.10
N ASP A 348 -11.98 -17.19 12.16
CA ASP A 348 -12.40 -18.62 12.15
C ASP A 348 -11.23 -19.56 11.87
N HIS A 349 -10.19 -19.02 11.24
CA HIS A 349 -8.91 -19.68 11.12
C HIS A 349 -8.04 -19.18 12.26
N MET A 350 -8.11 -19.86 13.42
CA MET A 350 -6.98 -19.79 14.35
C MET A 350 -5.74 -20.11 13.52
N VAL A 351 -4.88 -19.11 13.30
CA VAL A 351 -3.56 -19.34 12.77
C VAL A 351 -2.90 -20.25 13.80
N GLN A 352 -2.98 -21.57 13.58
CA GLN A 352 -2.19 -22.49 14.35
C GLN A 352 -0.76 -22.06 14.06
N VAL A 353 -0.13 -21.43 15.06
CA VAL A 353 1.28 -21.10 14.96
C VAL A 353 1.99 -22.43 14.90
N VAL A 354 2.31 -22.81 13.67
CA VAL A 354 3.06 -24.01 13.37
C VAL A 354 4.43 -23.79 13.99
N ALA A 355 4.65 -24.44 15.13
CA ALA A 355 5.95 -24.43 15.77
C ALA A 355 6.98 -24.92 14.75
N THR A 356 8.04 -24.15 14.56
CA THR A 356 9.11 -24.52 13.63
C THR A 356 10.32 -25.03 14.41
N PRO A 357 11.11 -25.95 13.84
CA PRO A 357 12.34 -26.43 14.48
C PRO A 357 13.43 -25.34 14.63
N TYR A 358 13.17 -24.11 14.17
CA TYR A 358 14.09 -22.98 14.23
C TYR A 358 13.73 -21.97 15.33
N ASP A 359 12.53 -22.07 15.91
CA ASP A 359 11.95 -21.03 16.78
C ASP A 359 12.77 -20.85 18.07
N GLU A 360 13.11 -21.95 18.76
CA GLU A 360 13.88 -21.91 20.01
C GLU A 360 15.27 -21.29 19.82
N GLU A 361 15.95 -21.63 18.72
CA GLU A 361 17.29 -21.12 18.45
C GLU A 361 17.25 -19.63 18.06
N ILE A 362 16.24 -19.19 17.29
CA ILE A 362 16.04 -17.77 17.01
C ILE A 362 15.78 -16.99 18.30
N GLN A 363 14.95 -17.53 19.19
CA GLN A 363 14.69 -16.91 20.50
C GLN A 363 15.96 -16.83 21.36
N ARG A 364 16.75 -17.92 21.44
CA ARG A 364 18.02 -17.96 22.17
C ARG A 364 19.00 -16.92 21.63
N LEU A 365 19.17 -16.83 20.32
CA LEU A 365 20.05 -15.86 19.67
C LEU A 365 19.55 -14.42 19.86
N GLY A 366 18.23 -14.21 19.84
CA GLY A 366 17.60 -12.93 20.14
C GLY A 366 17.91 -12.44 21.55
N ALA A 367 17.93 -13.34 22.54
CA ALA A 367 18.39 -13.03 23.90
C ALA A 367 19.92 -12.80 23.95
N GLU A 368 20.70 -13.62 23.23
CA GLU A 368 22.16 -13.50 23.19
C GLU A 368 22.62 -12.15 22.58
N TYR A 369 21.84 -11.58 21.65
CA TYR A 369 22.09 -10.25 21.08
C TYR A 369 22.33 -9.19 22.16
N ASN A 370 21.58 -9.23 23.28
CA ASN A 370 21.68 -8.24 24.36
C ASN A 370 23.07 -8.24 25.03
N SER A 371 23.75 -9.39 25.02
CA SER A 371 25.12 -9.51 25.54
C SER A 371 26.16 -8.73 24.71
N THR A 372 25.78 -8.31 23.50
CA THR A 372 26.65 -7.56 22.58
C THR A 372 26.50 -6.04 22.72
N VAL A 373 25.49 -5.57 23.45
CA VAL A 373 25.19 -4.13 23.62
C VAL A 373 26.06 -3.54 24.71
N ILE A 374 26.73 -2.43 24.39
CA ILE A 374 27.58 -1.67 25.31
C ILE A 374 26.89 -0.32 25.57
N PRO A 375 26.16 -0.17 26.68
CA PRO A 375 25.41 1.05 26.96
C PRO A 375 26.35 2.21 27.25
N VAL A 376 26.10 3.36 26.64
CA VAL A 376 26.82 4.61 26.87
C VAL A 376 25.96 5.57 27.69
N GLY A 377 26.53 6.02 28.81
CA GLY A 377 25.91 6.97 29.72
C GLY A 377 24.68 6.40 30.42
N ARG A 378 23.99 7.27 31.15
CA ARG A 378 22.77 6.93 31.89
C ARG A 378 21.64 6.52 30.94
N ALA A 379 21.43 7.27 29.86
CA ALA A 379 20.40 6.97 28.87
C ALA A 379 20.59 5.59 28.22
N GLY A 380 21.84 5.22 27.89
CA GLY A 380 22.11 3.88 27.35
C GLY A 380 21.87 2.76 28.36
N ALA A 381 22.13 2.99 29.65
CA ALA A 381 21.80 2.01 30.68
C ALA A 381 20.27 1.82 30.79
N GLU A 382 19.51 2.91 30.80
CA GLU A 382 18.05 2.89 30.84
C GLU A 382 17.44 2.19 29.61
N GLU A 383 17.97 2.42 28.40
CA GLU A 383 17.52 1.75 27.17
C GLU A 383 17.90 0.25 27.15
N LYS A 384 19.07 -0.13 27.67
CA LYS A 384 19.45 -1.54 27.82
C LYS A 384 18.54 -2.28 28.81
N ASP A 385 18.19 -1.65 29.92
CA ASP A 385 17.27 -2.22 30.89
C ASP A 385 15.87 -2.37 30.29
N ARG A 386 15.38 -1.34 29.58
CA ARG A 386 14.10 -1.39 28.85
C ARG A 386 14.07 -2.55 27.84
N MET A 387 15.12 -2.70 27.03
CA MET A 387 15.26 -3.80 26.08
C MET A 387 15.19 -5.17 26.79
N SER A 388 15.86 -5.31 27.94
CA SER A 388 15.88 -6.57 28.69
C SER A 388 14.52 -6.90 29.32
N VAL A 389 13.83 -5.90 29.88
CA VAL A 389 12.48 -6.06 30.44
C VAL A 389 11.47 -6.44 29.35
N GLN A 390 11.56 -5.80 28.19
CA GLN A 390 10.68 -6.10 27.06
C GLN A 390 10.91 -7.53 26.55
N ASP A 391 12.16 -7.92 26.35
CA ASP A 391 12.49 -9.28 25.90
C ASP A 391 11.99 -10.34 26.91
N ALA A 392 12.07 -10.07 28.22
CA ALA A 392 11.51 -10.94 29.25
C ALA A 392 9.98 -11.04 29.21
N LYS A 393 9.28 -9.90 29.03
CA LYS A 393 7.81 -9.87 28.88
C LYS A 393 7.36 -10.66 27.64
N ILE A 394 8.02 -10.44 26.50
CA ILE A 394 7.71 -11.12 25.24
C ILE A 394 8.00 -12.63 25.37
N ALA A 395 9.12 -13.00 26.01
CA ALA A 395 9.44 -14.40 26.26
C ALA A 395 8.44 -15.11 27.20
N ALA A 396 7.76 -14.37 28.06
CA ALA A 396 6.70 -14.88 28.93
C ALA A 396 5.33 -14.97 28.24
N ALA A 397 5.16 -14.37 27.05
CA ALA A 397 3.95 -14.52 26.26
C ALA A 397 3.81 -15.97 25.76
N PRO A 398 2.58 -16.45 25.47
CA PRO A 398 2.37 -17.79 24.93
C PRO A 398 3.24 -18.03 23.69
N ALA A 399 3.95 -19.15 23.62
CA ALA A 399 4.81 -19.51 22.49
C ALA A 399 4.04 -19.50 21.15
N ALA A 400 2.75 -19.80 21.22
CA ALA A 400 1.80 -19.73 20.10
C ALA A 400 1.57 -18.31 19.56
N SER A 401 2.12 -17.24 20.16
CA SER A 401 2.06 -15.88 19.60
C SER A 401 3.15 -15.63 18.54
N GLY A 402 4.25 -16.39 18.57
CA GLY A 402 5.43 -16.11 17.74
C GLY A 402 6.14 -14.78 18.03
N ALA A 403 5.71 -14.03 19.06
CA ALA A 403 6.17 -12.68 19.34
C ALA A 403 7.68 -12.61 19.65
N SER A 404 8.22 -13.60 20.38
CA SER A 404 9.65 -13.71 20.68
C SER A 404 10.53 -13.84 19.44
N ILE A 405 10.03 -14.51 18.41
CA ILE A 405 10.74 -14.72 17.14
C ILE A 405 10.71 -13.43 16.33
N GLU A 406 9.53 -12.82 16.18
CA GLU A 406 9.37 -11.54 15.48
C GLU A 406 10.21 -10.42 16.13
N ARG A 407 10.33 -10.45 17.46
CA ARG A 407 11.20 -9.57 18.23
C ARG A 407 12.68 -9.79 17.89
N ALA A 408 13.15 -11.04 17.89
CA ALA A 408 14.52 -11.38 17.54
C ALA A 408 14.86 -10.97 16.10
N VAL A 409 13.94 -11.19 15.16
CA VAL A 409 14.08 -10.80 13.75
C VAL A 409 14.17 -9.28 13.60
N ALA A 410 13.37 -8.51 14.35
CA ALA A 410 13.41 -7.06 14.27
C ALA A 410 14.72 -6.46 14.79
N LYS A 411 15.24 -7.00 15.91
CA LYS A 411 16.57 -6.62 16.45
C LYS A 411 17.70 -6.92 15.48
N ASN A 412 17.46 -7.88 14.58
CA ASN A 412 18.40 -8.24 13.54
C ASN A 412 18.53 -7.21 12.43
N SER A 413 17.53 -6.33 12.27
CA SER A 413 17.53 -5.37 11.16
C SER A 413 18.65 -4.33 11.31
N GLU A 414 19.20 -3.90 10.19
CA GLU A 414 20.26 -2.88 10.17
C GLU A 414 19.76 -1.56 10.77
N GLN A 415 18.56 -1.14 10.36
CA GLN A 415 17.89 0.05 10.90
C GLN A 415 17.79 0.02 12.43
N TYR A 416 17.47 -1.14 13.00
CA TYR A 416 17.44 -1.30 14.44
C TYR A 416 18.78 -0.95 15.07
N SER A 417 19.84 -1.63 14.63
CA SER A 417 21.18 -1.45 15.15
C SER A 417 21.67 -0.01 14.96
N GLU A 418 21.35 0.63 13.84
CA GLU A 418 21.75 2.00 13.51
C GLU A 418 21.01 3.06 14.33
N SER A 419 19.78 2.79 14.77
CA SER A 419 19.00 3.73 15.58
C SER A 419 19.48 3.83 17.03
N ASN A 420 20.30 2.88 17.50
CA ASN A 420 20.78 2.81 18.87
C ASN A 420 22.06 3.63 19.07
N GLU A 421 21.95 4.96 19.00
CA GLU A 421 23.08 5.87 19.22
C GLU A 421 23.63 5.86 20.65
N TRP A 422 22.93 5.19 21.56
CA TRP A 422 23.31 4.93 22.95
C TRP A 422 24.18 3.67 23.13
N ASP A 423 24.44 2.92 22.05
CA ASP A 423 25.26 1.71 22.06
C ASP A 423 26.64 1.98 21.43
N LEU A 424 27.71 1.74 22.18
CA LEU A 424 29.09 1.97 21.72
C LEU A 424 29.42 1.19 20.45
N THR A 425 28.88 -0.02 20.28
CA THR A 425 29.12 -0.82 19.07
C THR A 425 28.49 -0.18 17.83
N THR A 426 27.33 0.47 17.97
CA THR A 426 26.68 1.25 16.91
C THR A 426 27.48 2.50 16.59
N ILE A 427 27.89 3.26 17.62
CA ILE A 427 28.74 4.45 17.46
C ILE A 427 30.03 4.08 16.72
N PHE A 428 30.69 3.00 17.15
CA PHE A 428 31.92 2.51 16.55
C PHE A 428 31.70 2.02 15.13
N SER A 429 30.59 1.33 14.83
CA SER A 429 30.28 0.90 13.47
C SER A 429 30.16 2.08 12.50
N LYS A 430 29.48 3.16 12.91
CA LYS A 430 29.27 4.37 12.09
C LYS A 430 30.53 5.24 11.96
N LYS A 431 31.20 5.54 13.07
CA LYS A 431 32.31 6.51 13.12
C LYS A 431 33.69 5.88 13.00
N LYS A 432 33.79 4.55 13.10
CA LYS A 432 35.06 3.80 13.21
C LYS A 432 36.00 4.33 14.29
N SER A 433 35.44 4.99 15.32
CA SER A 433 36.18 5.62 16.41
C SER A 433 35.28 5.77 17.64
N VAL A 434 35.88 5.72 18.83
CA VAL A 434 35.21 5.91 20.12
C VAL A 434 35.45 7.29 20.74
N THR A 435 36.18 8.17 20.05
CA THR A 435 36.55 9.52 20.51
C THR A 435 35.36 10.44 20.80
N ALA A 436 34.20 10.16 20.19
CA ALA A 436 32.96 10.91 20.42
C ALA A 436 32.28 10.58 21.76
N VAL A 437 32.76 9.59 22.52
CA VAL A 437 32.16 9.14 23.78
C VAL A 437 32.99 9.63 24.96
N LYS A 438 32.33 10.26 25.94
CA LYS A 438 33.00 10.73 27.16
C LYS A 438 33.43 9.53 28.02
N ARG A 439 34.61 9.60 28.63
CA ARG A 439 35.17 8.49 29.42
C ARG A 439 34.32 8.17 30.66
N GLU A 440 33.62 9.17 31.19
CA GLU A 440 32.74 9.05 32.35
C GLU A 440 31.44 8.30 32.02
N GLU A 441 31.03 8.36 30.75
CA GLU A 441 29.83 7.70 30.21
C GLU A 441 30.09 6.23 29.84
N LEU A 442 31.34 5.77 29.87
CA LEU A 442 31.65 4.37 29.63
C LEU A 442 31.15 3.47 30.78
N PRO A 443 30.71 2.24 30.48
CA PRO A 443 30.33 1.28 31.51
C PRO A 443 31.55 0.92 32.38
N ALA A 444 31.30 0.44 33.60
CA ALA A 444 32.34 0.14 34.58
C ALA A 444 33.48 -0.75 34.04
N GLU A 445 33.14 -1.70 33.17
CA GLU A 445 34.08 -2.61 32.49
C GLU A 445 35.13 -1.90 31.61
N LEU A 446 34.81 -0.69 31.15
CA LEU A 446 35.60 0.10 30.22
C LEU A 446 36.21 1.37 30.85
N LYS A 447 35.84 1.70 32.09
CA LYS A 447 36.42 2.83 32.81
C LYS A 447 37.91 2.56 33.09
N GLY A 448 38.76 3.52 32.73
CA GLY A 448 40.21 3.44 32.92
C GLY A 448 40.98 2.67 31.84
N LYS A 449 40.30 2.09 30.84
CA LYS A 449 40.96 1.49 29.67
C LYS A 449 41.45 2.56 28.70
N SER A 450 42.49 2.24 27.93
CA SER A 450 42.97 3.07 26.83
C SER A 450 41.99 3.03 25.64
N GLU A 451 42.07 4.02 24.75
CA GLU A 451 41.24 4.08 23.55
C GLU A 451 41.38 2.83 22.68
N LYS A 452 42.60 2.32 22.51
CA LYS A 452 42.86 1.08 21.76
C LYS A 452 42.16 -0.14 22.38
N GLU A 453 42.12 -0.23 23.71
CA GLU A 453 41.44 -1.32 24.40
C GLU A 453 39.92 -1.20 24.30
N ILE A 454 39.38 0.03 24.34
CA ILE A 454 37.95 0.29 24.16
C ILE A 454 37.53 -0.06 22.74
N GLU A 455 38.31 0.34 21.72
CA GLU A 455 38.08 -0.02 20.32
C GLU A 455 38.17 -1.52 20.09
N ALA A 456 39.15 -2.20 20.70
CA ALA A 456 39.27 -3.65 20.62
C ALA A 456 38.05 -4.35 21.23
N TYR A 457 37.55 -3.88 22.37
CA TYR A 457 36.35 -4.42 23.00
C TYR A 457 35.08 -4.15 22.16
N ALA A 458 34.93 -2.93 21.64
CA ALA A 458 33.82 -2.57 20.74
C ALA A 458 33.84 -3.43 19.46
N LYS A 459 35.02 -3.65 18.87
CA LYS A 459 35.22 -4.51 17.72
C LYS A 459 34.84 -5.96 18.03
N GLN A 460 35.32 -6.52 19.14
CA GLN A 460 34.99 -7.89 19.56
C GLN A 460 33.47 -8.09 19.72
N LYS A 461 32.78 -7.15 20.40
CA LYS A 461 31.33 -7.20 20.57
C LYS A 461 30.59 -7.03 19.25
N SER A 462 31.09 -6.18 18.35
CA SER A 462 30.54 -5.99 17.00
C SER A 462 30.67 -7.25 16.14
N GLU A 463 31.81 -7.95 16.19
CA GLU A 463 32.01 -9.22 15.50
C GLU A 463 31.09 -10.32 16.05
N LYS A 464 30.94 -10.40 17.37
CA LYS A 464 29.99 -11.32 18.01
C LYS A 464 28.55 -11.01 17.54
N ARG A 465 28.16 -9.73 17.52
CA ARG A 465 26.85 -9.29 17.05
C ARG A 465 26.61 -9.70 15.61
N SER A 466 27.56 -9.44 14.71
CA SER A 466 27.44 -9.80 13.30
C SER A 466 27.24 -11.31 13.09
N LYS A 467 27.92 -12.16 13.89
CA LYS A 467 27.73 -13.62 13.85
C LYS A 467 26.33 -14.05 14.32
N ILE A 468 25.86 -13.47 15.43
CA ILE A 468 24.48 -13.72 15.92
C ILE A 468 23.49 -13.29 14.84
N GLN A 469 23.71 -12.13 14.24
CA GLN A 469 22.78 -11.58 13.27
C GLN A 469 22.69 -12.42 11.99
N ALA A 470 23.84 -12.85 11.46
CA ALA A 470 23.90 -13.74 10.31
C ALA A 470 23.18 -15.07 10.58
N ARG A 471 23.29 -15.60 11.80
CA ARG A 471 22.61 -16.84 12.18
C ARG A 471 21.10 -16.67 12.32
N ILE A 472 20.63 -15.56 12.91
CA ILE A 472 19.20 -15.23 12.98
C ILE A 472 18.63 -15.10 11.56
N ASP A 473 19.33 -14.42 10.64
CA ASP A 473 18.88 -14.29 9.24
C ASP A 473 18.75 -15.65 8.54
N GLU A 474 19.76 -16.51 8.69
CA GLU A 474 19.74 -17.86 8.11
C GLU A 474 18.55 -18.68 8.63
N LEU A 475 18.35 -18.69 9.95
CA LEU A 475 17.26 -19.43 10.58
C LEU A 475 15.90 -18.84 10.25
N SER A 476 15.79 -17.52 10.14
CA SER A 476 14.55 -16.83 9.75
C SER A 476 14.16 -17.17 8.32
N ARG A 477 15.14 -17.27 7.40
CA ARG A 477 14.89 -17.73 6.04
C ARG A 477 14.38 -19.16 6.02
N ARG A 478 15.05 -20.07 6.73
CA ARG A 478 14.64 -21.48 6.85
C ARG A 478 13.27 -21.64 7.49
N ARG A 479 12.97 -20.84 8.51
CA ARG A 479 11.65 -20.75 9.15
C ARG A 479 10.58 -20.36 8.15
N ASN A 480 10.79 -19.30 7.37
CA ASN A 480 9.84 -18.86 6.37
C ASN A 480 9.63 -19.89 5.25
N GLU A 481 10.70 -20.55 4.80
CA GLU A 481 10.61 -21.66 3.85
C GLU A 481 9.80 -22.84 4.42
N TYR A 482 10.02 -23.18 5.70
CA TYR A 482 9.27 -24.22 6.39
C TYR A 482 7.78 -23.87 6.49
N LEU A 483 7.45 -22.67 6.99
CA LEU A 483 6.08 -22.18 7.07
C LEU A 483 5.40 -22.14 5.70
N SER A 484 6.13 -21.76 4.65
CA SER A 484 5.60 -21.77 3.28
C SER A 484 5.33 -23.18 2.76
N ARG A 485 6.13 -24.18 3.14
CA ARG A 485 5.88 -25.59 2.78
C ARG A 485 4.71 -26.18 3.56
N GLU A 486 4.62 -25.89 4.85
CA GLU A 486 3.52 -26.38 5.69
C GLU A 486 2.18 -25.74 5.31
N SER A 487 2.15 -24.44 5.01
CA SER A 487 0.95 -23.76 4.49
C SER A 487 0.50 -24.30 3.13
N ALA A 488 1.44 -24.68 2.25
CA ALA A 488 1.11 -25.31 0.95
C ALA A 488 0.50 -26.71 1.09
N LYS A 489 0.77 -27.44 2.19
CA LYS A 489 0.15 -28.74 2.49
C LYS A 489 -1.28 -28.58 3.01
N SER A 490 -1.56 -27.47 3.67
CA SER A 490 -2.88 -27.10 4.21
C SER A 490 -3.61 -26.16 3.25
N ALA A 491 -4.06 -26.67 2.10
CA ALA A 491 -4.74 -25.90 1.04
C ALA A 491 -6.15 -25.36 1.41
N LYS A 492 -6.34 -24.89 2.65
CA LYS A 492 -7.55 -24.20 3.14
C LYS A 492 -7.14 -23.03 4.06
N GLY A 493 -6.58 -21.98 3.49
CA GLY A 493 -6.30 -20.74 4.22
C GLY A 493 -5.71 -19.69 3.30
N ASP A 494 -6.42 -18.58 3.15
CA ASP A 494 -5.98 -17.40 2.41
C ASP A 494 -4.74 -16.81 3.09
N ASP A 495 -3.57 -16.83 2.42
CA ASP A 495 -2.29 -16.39 2.99
C ASP A 495 -2.21 -14.85 2.95
N LEU A 496 -2.97 -14.23 3.85
CA LEU A 496 -3.11 -12.78 4.01
C LEU A 496 -1.74 -12.09 4.09
N GLY A 497 -0.78 -12.69 4.79
CA GLY A 497 0.57 -12.13 4.93
C GLY A 497 1.27 -11.97 3.58
N LYS A 498 1.09 -12.92 2.65
CA LYS A 498 1.63 -12.80 1.28
C LYS A 498 0.84 -11.79 0.45
N ALA A 499 -0.48 -11.75 0.57
CA ALA A 499 -1.32 -10.80 -0.16
C ALA A 499 -1.00 -9.34 0.22
N THR A 500 -0.87 -9.06 1.52
CA THR A 500 -0.49 -7.73 2.02
C THR A 500 0.94 -7.36 1.64
N GLN A 501 1.90 -8.30 1.71
CA GLN A 501 3.26 -8.03 1.25
C GLN A 501 3.30 -7.72 -0.26
N ALA A 502 2.55 -8.47 -1.08
CA ALA A 502 2.52 -8.24 -2.53
C ALA A 502 1.92 -6.88 -2.89
N SER A 503 0.86 -6.45 -2.19
CA SER A 503 0.19 -5.18 -2.45
C SER A 503 1.08 -3.99 -2.03
N VAL A 504 1.69 -4.06 -0.84
CA VAL A 504 2.64 -3.05 -0.36
C VAL A 504 3.88 -2.96 -1.26
N LYS A 505 4.39 -4.09 -1.76
CA LYS A 505 5.47 -4.10 -2.76
C LYS A 505 5.03 -3.44 -4.07
N THR A 506 3.77 -3.61 -4.48
CA THR A 506 3.22 -2.99 -5.70
C THR A 506 3.06 -1.48 -5.54
N GLN A 507 2.54 -1.02 -4.40
CA GLN A 507 2.45 0.40 -4.06
C GLN A 507 3.85 1.05 -4.01
N GLY A 508 4.80 0.40 -3.32
CA GLY A 508 6.18 0.90 -3.26
C GLY A 508 6.85 0.95 -4.65
N LYS A 509 6.61 -0.04 -5.52
CA LYS A 509 7.09 -0.01 -6.91
C LYS A 509 6.56 1.17 -7.71
N LYS A 510 5.29 1.59 -7.52
CA LYS A 510 4.74 2.80 -8.15
C LYS A 510 5.54 4.06 -7.78
N LEU A 511 6.18 4.05 -6.61
CA LEU A 511 7.04 5.12 -6.11
C LEU A 511 8.54 4.88 -6.34
N GLY A 512 8.94 3.82 -7.04
CA GLY A 512 10.35 3.53 -7.34
C GLY A 512 11.09 2.65 -6.32
N PHE A 513 10.38 2.00 -5.39
CA PHE A 513 10.96 1.01 -4.48
C PHE A 513 11.01 -0.40 -5.11
N ALA A 514 12.10 -1.11 -4.89
CA ALA A 514 12.34 -2.52 -5.17
C ALA A 514 12.38 -3.32 -3.86
N PHE A 515 11.97 -4.59 -3.86
CA PHE A 515 11.77 -5.41 -2.67
C PHE A 515 12.04 -6.89 -2.91
#